data_AF-A0AAP9NAH3-F1
#
_entry.id   AF-A0AAP9NAH3-F1
#
_cell.length_a   1.000
_cell.length_b   1.000
_cell.length_c   1.000
_cell.angle_alpha   90.00
_cell.angle_beta   90.00
_cell.angle_gamma   90.00
#
_symmetry.space_group_name_H-M   'P 1'
#
loop_
_entity.id
_entity.type
_entity.pdbx_description
1 polymer ?
#
loop_
_entity_poly.entity_id
_entity_poly.type
_entity_poly.pdbx_seq_one_letter_code
_entity_poly.pdbx_strand_id
1 'polypeptide(L)'
;MTDKSYFDYLIEIASMMEINHQCIYDEKTCQKWRVCSYIDKSLIHNIEIDIIEYPQSNAPEVYPTYKLLQQLNPISQHIHLHLDKMGKIISVVNNQEIEDKWTEIKDALVSEYGDVKQGKKMIEKLSITYYNFIESIKKSLLHLIFLMRFRKEDKFKVELPSVLNEGYMIDVDMKCAISDGGQQCLQGQGYVQHRASMMEKYEKQIRPLTQCRFDYNFNIEAVYGFNTDRILQNIEVQMQEQSCENLIHTKKITFTNPIIN
;
A
#
# COMPACT_ATOMS: atom_id res chain seq x y z
N MET A 1 3.63 32.42 -8.65
CA MET A 1 2.82 31.23 -8.33
C MET A 1 3.59 30.06 -8.91
N THR A 2 3.82 29.00 -8.14
CA THR A 2 4.34 27.75 -8.71
C THR A 2 3.17 27.11 -9.45
N ASP A 3 3.27 26.99 -10.78
CA ASP A 3 2.25 26.31 -11.56
C ASP A 3 2.20 24.85 -11.12
N LYS A 4 1.06 24.47 -10.52
CA LYS A 4 0.80 23.12 -10.06
C LYS A 4 0.25 22.29 -11.22
N SER A 5 0.97 21.25 -11.61
CA SER A 5 0.47 20.24 -12.55
C SER A 5 -0.14 19.08 -11.79
N TYR A 6 -1.33 18.66 -12.21
CA TYR A 6 -2.06 17.53 -11.63
C TYR A 6 -2.11 16.39 -12.63
N PHE A 7 -1.87 15.17 -12.14
CA PHE A 7 -1.92 13.95 -12.95
C PHE A 7 -2.88 12.96 -12.30
N ASP A 8 -3.81 12.46 -13.10
CA ASP A 8 -4.73 11.42 -12.67
C ASP A 8 -4.10 10.05 -12.90
N TYR A 9 -4.23 9.15 -11.94
CA TYR A 9 -3.76 7.76 -12.01
C TYR A 9 -4.91 6.83 -11.68
N LEU A 10 -5.25 5.94 -12.62
CA LEU A 10 -6.04 4.74 -12.34
C LEU A 10 -5.13 3.74 -11.63
N ILE A 11 -5.58 3.23 -10.49
CA ILE A 11 -4.84 2.28 -9.69
C ILE A 11 -5.62 0.98 -9.62
N GLU A 12 -5.00 -0.11 -10.07
CA GLU A 12 -5.59 -1.44 -9.99
C GLU A 12 -4.70 -2.33 -9.12
N ILE A 13 -5.33 -3.12 -8.25
CA ILE A 13 -4.67 -4.06 -7.35
C ILE A 13 -5.30 -5.41 -7.61
N ALA A 14 -4.54 -6.35 -8.17
CA ALA A 14 -4.94 -7.74 -8.31
C ALA A 14 -4.20 -8.58 -7.26
N SER A 15 -4.93 -9.32 -6.43
CA SER A 15 -4.39 -10.20 -5.40
C SER A 15 -4.88 -11.62 -5.66
N MET A 16 -3.95 -12.57 -5.73
CA MET A 16 -4.25 -13.97 -6.02
C MET A 16 -3.54 -14.88 -5.04
N MET A 17 -4.27 -15.82 -4.43
CA MET A 17 -3.69 -16.85 -3.57
C MET A 17 -3.93 -18.24 -4.16
N GLU A 18 -2.87 -19.03 -4.24
CA GLU A 18 -2.90 -20.39 -4.76
C GLU A 18 -2.46 -21.39 -3.69
N ILE A 19 -3.21 -22.49 -3.56
CA ILE A 19 -2.83 -23.66 -2.79
C ILE A 19 -2.85 -24.88 -3.70
N ASN A 20 -1.77 -25.67 -3.72
CA ASN A 20 -1.64 -26.85 -4.58
C ASN A 20 -1.99 -26.54 -6.06
N HIS A 21 -1.53 -25.39 -6.56
CA HIS A 21 -1.81 -24.86 -7.91
C HIS A 21 -3.30 -24.58 -8.21
N GLN A 22 -4.14 -24.49 -7.19
CA GLN A 22 -5.54 -24.07 -7.32
C GLN A 22 -5.68 -22.66 -6.76
N CYS A 23 -6.22 -21.73 -7.57
CA CYS A 23 -6.58 -20.40 -7.10
C CYS A 23 -7.75 -20.51 -6.12
N ILE A 24 -7.53 -20.07 -4.88
CA ILE A 24 -8.51 -20.09 -3.81
C ILE A 24 -9.01 -18.68 -3.44
N TYR A 25 -8.34 -17.64 -3.93
CA TYR A 25 -8.68 -16.25 -3.73
C TYR A 25 -8.21 -15.43 -4.93
N ASP A 26 -9.11 -14.64 -5.51
CA ASP A 26 -8.82 -13.68 -6.57
C ASP A 26 -9.64 -12.41 -6.32
N GLU A 27 -8.95 -11.34 -5.98
CA GLU A 27 -9.55 -10.04 -5.73
C GLU A 27 -8.91 -8.99 -6.64
N LYS A 28 -9.76 -8.22 -7.31
CA LYS A 28 -9.37 -6.99 -8.00
C LYS A 28 -10.00 -5.79 -7.33
N THR A 29 -9.16 -4.84 -6.96
CA THR A 29 -9.55 -3.54 -6.43
C THR A 29 -9.16 -2.44 -7.40
N CYS A 30 -10.06 -1.49 -7.66
CA CYS A 30 -9.77 -0.31 -8.47
C CYS A 30 -10.05 0.97 -7.68
N GLN A 31 -9.19 1.98 -7.86
CA GLN A 31 -9.38 3.33 -7.33
C GLN A 31 -8.71 4.35 -8.25
N LYS A 32 -8.97 5.64 -8.03
CA LYS A 32 -8.36 6.70 -8.85
C LYS A 32 -7.83 7.81 -7.97
N TRP A 33 -6.57 8.18 -8.20
CA TRP A 33 -5.90 9.27 -7.51
C TRP A 33 -5.64 10.42 -8.47
N ARG A 34 -5.66 11.65 -7.96
CA ARG A 34 -5.11 12.83 -8.59
C ARG A 34 -3.92 13.28 -7.77
N VAL A 35 -2.77 13.47 -8.42
CA VAL A 35 -1.53 13.80 -7.72
C VAL A 35 -0.90 15.07 -8.27
N CYS A 36 -0.46 15.95 -7.38
CA CYS A 36 0.40 17.08 -7.68
C CYS A 36 1.73 16.93 -6.96
N SER A 37 2.83 17.23 -7.65
CA SER A 37 4.19 17.23 -7.10
C SER A 37 4.87 18.53 -7.47
N TYR A 38 5.36 19.27 -6.50
CA TYR A 38 6.03 20.55 -6.72
C TYR A 38 7.04 20.87 -5.62
N ILE A 39 7.99 21.76 -5.92
CA ILE A 39 8.92 22.31 -4.94
C ILE A 39 8.44 23.72 -4.61
N ASP A 40 8.26 24.03 -3.33
CA ASP A 40 7.81 25.36 -2.91
C ASP A 40 8.97 26.37 -2.81
N LYS A 41 8.65 27.61 -2.42
CA LYS A 41 9.64 28.68 -2.26
C LYS A 41 10.68 28.40 -1.16
N SER A 42 10.34 27.53 -0.21
CA SER A 42 11.23 27.09 0.88
C SER A 42 12.08 25.88 0.46
N LEU A 43 12.04 25.49 -0.81
CA LEU A 43 12.72 24.33 -1.38
C LEU A 43 12.27 22.99 -0.75
N ILE A 44 11.05 22.94 -0.22
CA ILE A 44 10.45 21.73 0.29
C ILE A 44 9.70 21.04 -0.85
N HIS A 45 9.92 19.74 -1.00
CA HIS A 45 9.21 18.94 -1.98
C HIS A 45 7.85 18.54 -1.41
N ASN A 46 6.80 19.02 -2.06
CA ASN A 46 5.41 18.80 -1.72
C ASN A 46 4.80 17.74 -2.64
N ILE A 47 4.05 16.80 -2.06
CA ILE A 47 3.20 15.86 -2.77
C ILE A 47 1.77 16.00 -2.24
N GLU A 48 0.83 16.30 -3.10
CA GLU A 48 -0.60 16.34 -2.79
C GLU A 48 -1.29 15.19 -3.52
N ILE A 49 -2.04 14.36 -2.79
CA ILE A 49 -2.77 13.20 -3.30
C ILE A 49 -4.24 13.37 -2.95
N ASP A 50 -5.09 13.44 -3.96
CA ASP A 50 -6.54 13.41 -3.84
C ASP A 50 -7.06 12.05 -4.30
N ILE A 51 -7.78 11.35 -3.44
CA ILE A 51 -8.51 10.13 -3.80
C ILE A 51 -9.84 10.56 -4.41
N ILE A 52 -9.94 10.49 -5.74
CA ILE A 52 -11.10 10.97 -6.51
C ILE A 52 -12.11 9.85 -6.80
N GLU A 53 -11.66 8.60 -6.83
CA GLU A 53 -12.54 7.43 -6.82
C GLU A 53 -12.04 6.49 -5.73
N TYR A 54 -12.91 6.19 -4.77
CA TYR A 54 -12.60 5.32 -3.64
C TYR A 54 -12.42 3.86 -4.06
N PRO A 55 -11.61 3.09 -3.33
CA PRO A 55 -11.35 1.70 -3.67
C PRO A 55 -12.65 0.88 -3.69
N GLN A 56 -12.85 0.13 -4.77
CA GLN A 56 -13.94 -0.83 -4.94
C GLN A 56 -13.35 -2.18 -5.34
N SER A 57 -13.86 -3.24 -4.73
CA SER A 57 -13.46 -4.63 -5.00
C SER A 57 -14.54 -5.37 -5.77
N ASN A 58 -14.12 -6.33 -6.60
CA ASN A 58 -15.01 -7.24 -7.32
C ASN A 58 -15.38 -8.50 -6.52
N ALA A 59 -14.72 -8.75 -5.38
CA ALA A 59 -14.86 -9.98 -4.60
C ALA A 59 -15.99 -9.84 -3.54
N PRO A 60 -17.10 -10.60 -3.63
CA PRO A 60 -18.24 -10.45 -2.73
C PRO A 60 -17.91 -10.65 -1.23
N GLU A 61 -16.95 -11.52 -0.93
CA GLU A 61 -16.51 -11.85 0.42
C GLU A 61 -15.94 -10.67 1.20
N VAL A 62 -15.39 -9.66 0.51
CA VAL A 62 -14.81 -8.46 1.13
C VAL A 62 -15.77 -7.26 1.12
N TYR A 63 -16.95 -7.36 0.53
CA TYR A 63 -17.92 -6.25 0.47
C TYR A 63 -18.25 -5.64 1.84
N PRO A 64 -18.40 -6.42 2.95
CA PRO A 64 -18.59 -5.82 4.27
C PRO A 64 -17.41 -4.94 4.70
N THR A 65 -16.18 -5.36 4.40
CA THR A 65 -14.97 -4.57 4.64
C THR A 65 -14.98 -3.29 3.82
N TYR A 66 -15.32 -3.36 2.53
CA TYR A 66 -15.40 -2.18 1.67
C TYR A 66 -16.50 -1.21 2.08
N LYS A 67 -17.61 -1.70 2.63
CA LYS A 67 -18.66 -0.83 3.20
C LYS A 67 -18.11 0.00 4.37
N LEU A 68 -17.34 -0.61 5.27
CA LEU A 68 -16.66 0.12 6.34
C LEU A 68 -15.63 1.11 5.77
N LEU A 69 -14.82 0.69 4.80
CA LEU A 69 -13.84 1.56 4.16
C LEU A 69 -14.51 2.77 3.50
N GLN A 70 -15.69 2.62 2.89
CA GLN A 70 -16.44 3.75 2.33
C GLN A 70 -16.81 4.80 3.38
N GLN A 71 -17.10 4.41 4.63
CA GLN A 71 -17.31 5.36 5.73
C GLN A 71 -16.01 6.07 6.14
N LEU A 72 -14.86 5.40 6.03
CA LEU A 72 -13.56 5.91 6.46
C LEU A 72 -12.81 6.71 5.39
N ASN A 73 -13.03 6.42 4.10
CA ASN A 73 -12.29 7.02 2.99
C ASN A 73 -12.29 8.56 2.97
N PRO A 74 -13.37 9.27 3.35
CA PRO A 74 -13.35 10.74 3.41
C PRO A 74 -12.25 11.33 4.29
N ILE A 75 -11.85 10.61 5.35
CA ILE A 75 -10.82 11.05 6.31
C ILE A 75 -9.49 11.30 5.61
N SER A 76 -9.11 10.42 4.68
CA SER A 76 -7.86 10.47 3.93
C SER A 76 -8.07 10.81 2.45
N GLN A 77 -9.17 11.49 2.12
CA GLN A 77 -9.48 11.87 0.74
C GLN A 77 -8.42 12.82 0.16
N HIS A 78 -7.91 13.75 0.98
CA HIS A 78 -6.83 14.66 0.62
C HIS A 78 -5.64 14.41 1.55
N ILE A 79 -4.46 14.18 0.97
CA ILE A 79 -3.22 13.95 1.72
C ILE A 79 -2.15 14.87 1.16
N HIS A 80 -1.60 15.74 2.02
CA HIS A 80 -0.50 16.62 1.68
C HIS A 80 0.75 16.23 2.45
N LEU A 81 1.81 15.85 1.74
CA LEU A 81 3.08 15.38 2.29
C LEU A 81 4.21 16.37 2.00
N HIS A 82 5.09 16.55 2.98
CA HIS A 82 6.43 17.08 2.77
C HIS A 82 7.45 15.96 2.71
N LEU A 83 8.31 16.00 1.70
CA LEU A 83 9.46 15.10 1.57
C LEU A 83 10.78 15.83 1.89
N ASP A 84 11.72 15.09 2.46
CA ASP A 84 13.10 15.55 2.60
C ASP A 84 13.89 15.42 1.29
N LYS A 85 15.15 15.85 1.32
CA LYS A 85 16.09 15.77 0.17
C LYS A 85 16.45 14.34 -0.23
N MET A 86 16.02 13.34 0.54
CA MET A 86 16.19 11.91 0.31
C MET A 86 14.88 11.25 -0.14
N GLY A 87 13.79 12.01 -0.32
CA GLY A 87 12.47 11.51 -0.70
C GLY A 87 11.70 10.83 0.44
N LYS A 88 12.10 11.02 1.70
CA LYS A 88 11.41 10.48 2.88
C LYS A 88 10.36 11.46 3.38
N ILE A 89 9.24 10.92 3.87
CA ILE A 89 8.15 11.72 4.43
C ILE A 89 8.60 12.36 5.74
N ILE A 90 8.62 13.69 5.79
CA ILE A 90 8.91 14.49 6.99
C ILE A 90 7.62 14.71 7.78
N SER A 91 6.55 15.12 7.10
CA SER A 91 5.29 15.52 7.74
C SER A 91 4.10 15.29 6.82
N VAL A 92 2.95 15.05 7.44
CA VAL A 92 1.64 15.22 6.82
C VAL A 92 1.20 16.63 7.14
N VAL A 93 1.11 17.49 6.14
CA VAL A 93 0.88 18.94 6.31
C VAL A 93 -0.54 19.20 6.78
N ASN A 94 -1.52 18.49 6.21
CA ASN A 94 -2.92 18.60 6.56
C ASN A 94 -3.34 17.62 7.68
N ASN A 95 -2.43 17.26 8.59
CA ASN A 95 -2.72 16.30 9.65
C ASN A 95 -3.91 16.72 10.54
N GLN A 96 -4.05 18.02 10.83
CA GLN A 96 -5.20 18.52 11.60
C GLN A 96 -6.54 18.26 10.88
N GLU A 97 -6.59 18.48 9.57
CA GLU A 97 -7.80 18.21 8.77
C GLU A 97 -8.21 16.73 8.84
N ILE A 98 -7.22 15.83 8.82
CA ILE A 98 -7.42 14.39 8.92
C ILE A 98 -7.95 14.01 10.31
N GLU A 99 -7.39 14.60 11.37
CA GLU A 99 -7.85 14.37 12.75
C GLU A 99 -9.26 14.91 13.01
N ASP A 100 -9.59 16.07 12.43
CA ASP A 100 -10.91 16.68 12.52
C ASP A 100 -11.96 15.78 11.84
N LYS A 101 -11.69 15.34 10.61
CA LYS A 101 -12.56 14.40 9.87
C LYS A 101 -12.72 13.06 10.58
N TRP A 102 -11.66 12.53 11.18
CA TRP A 102 -11.76 11.33 12.02
C TRP A 102 -12.71 11.56 13.18
N THR A 103 -12.60 12.70 13.87
CA THR A 103 -13.45 13.05 15.01
C THR A 103 -14.93 13.12 14.62
N GLU A 104 -15.25 13.71 13.46
CA GLU A 104 -16.62 13.77 12.92
C GLU A 104 -17.21 12.38 12.65
N ILE A 105 -16.43 11.46 12.09
CA ILE A 105 -16.91 10.12 11.70
C ILE A 105 -16.92 9.16 12.90
N LYS A 106 -16.04 9.38 13.88
CA LYS A 106 -15.88 8.50 15.05
C LYS A 106 -17.18 8.29 15.81
N ASP A 107 -17.97 9.34 16.00
CA ASP A 107 -19.23 9.24 16.76
C ASP A 107 -20.25 8.30 16.07
N ALA A 108 -20.33 8.36 14.74
CA ALA A 108 -21.15 7.44 13.96
C ALA A 108 -20.68 5.98 14.12
N LEU A 109 -19.36 5.75 14.07
CA LEU A 109 -18.77 4.42 14.28
C LEU A 109 -19.00 3.91 15.71
N VAL A 110 -18.89 4.77 16.72
CA VAL A 110 -19.20 4.42 18.11
C VAL A 110 -20.67 4.04 18.25
N SER A 111 -21.59 4.77 17.60
CA SER A 111 -23.01 4.43 17.62
C SER A 111 -23.32 3.08 16.93
N GLU A 112 -22.61 2.74 15.85
CA GLU A 112 -22.88 1.51 15.08
C GLU A 112 -22.18 0.28 15.67
N TYR A 113 -20.94 0.43 16.15
CA TYR A 113 -20.08 -0.70 16.55
C TYR A 113 -19.65 -0.67 18.02
N GLY A 114 -19.98 0.39 18.76
CA GLY A 114 -19.49 0.63 20.11
C GLY A 114 -19.96 -0.38 21.14
N ASP A 115 -21.08 -1.08 20.95
CA ASP A 115 -21.58 -2.05 21.94
C ASP A 115 -20.84 -3.39 21.92
N VAL A 116 -20.10 -3.68 20.85
CA VAL A 116 -19.37 -4.95 20.68
C VAL A 116 -17.90 -4.76 21.03
N LYS A 117 -17.34 -5.68 21.83
CA LYS A 117 -15.92 -5.65 22.24
C LYS A 117 -14.94 -5.52 21.07
N GLN A 118 -15.22 -6.20 19.96
CA GLN A 118 -14.41 -6.11 18.75
C GLN A 118 -14.52 -4.74 18.07
N GLY A 119 -15.73 -4.17 18.01
CA GLY A 119 -15.97 -2.83 17.48
C GLY A 119 -15.23 -1.74 18.27
N LYS A 120 -15.27 -1.80 19.61
CA LYS A 120 -14.48 -0.89 20.48
C LYS A 120 -12.98 -0.95 20.14
N LYS A 121 -12.42 -2.15 20.06
CA LYS A 121 -10.99 -2.35 19.72
C LYS A 121 -10.66 -1.83 18.32
N MET A 122 -11.55 -1.99 17.36
CA MET A 122 -11.38 -1.44 16.01
C MET A 122 -11.33 0.09 16.06
N ILE A 123 -12.28 0.74 16.74
CA ILE A 123 -12.34 2.21 16.87
C ILE A 123 -11.10 2.76 17.60
N GLU A 124 -10.63 2.06 18.65
CA GLU A 124 -9.38 2.41 19.34
C GLU A 124 -8.18 2.35 18.39
N LYS A 125 -8.05 1.27 17.61
CA LYS A 125 -6.98 1.15 16.61
C LYS A 125 -7.06 2.24 15.55
N LEU A 126 -8.25 2.52 15.01
CA LEU A 126 -8.45 3.60 14.04
C LEU A 126 -8.11 4.97 14.63
N SER A 127 -8.44 5.21 15.91
CA SER A 127 -8.05 6.45 16.60
C SER A 127 -6.52 6.61 16.59
N ILE A 128 -5.78 5.55 16.95
CA ILE A 128 -4.31 5.57 16.92
C ILE A 128 -3.81 5.83 15.49
N THR A 129 -4.41 5.19 14.49
CA THR A 129 -4.06 5.34 13.07
C THR A 129 -4.20 6.79 12.58
N TYR A 130 -5.30 7.47 12.93
CA TYR A 130 -5.57 8.83 12.42
C TYR A 130 -4.92 9.93 13.25
N TYR A 131 -4.78 9.77 14.58
CA TYR A 131 -3.98 10.69 15.40
C TYR A 131 -2.46 10.54 15.17
N ASN A 132 -2.02 9.46 14.52
CA ASN A 132 -0.63 9.26 14.10
C ASN A 132 -0.53 8.90 12.62
N PHE A 133 -1.22 9.68 11.77
CA PHE A 133 -1.41 9.36 10.37
C PHE A 133 -0.12 9.23 9.56
N ILE A 134 0.92 9.99 9.93
CA ILE A 134 2.24 9.91 9.27
C ILE A 134 2.82 8.49 9.31
N GLU A 135 2.70 7.79 10.44
CA GLU A 135 3.22 6.43 10.56
C GLU A 135 2.39 5.43 9.77
N SER A 136 1.09 5.67 9.64
CA SER A 136 0.18 4.89 8.80
C SER A 136 0.53 5.03 7.31
N ILE A 137 0.79 6.25 6.84
CA ILE A 137 1.20 6.51 5.45
C ILE A 137 2.57 5.91 5.15
N LYS A 138 3.55 6.01 6.07
CA LYS A 138 4.87 5.40 5.89
C LYS A 138 4.82 3.87 5.74
N LYS A 139 3.76 3.22 6.24
CA LYS A 139 3.55 1.77 6.12
C LYS A 139 2.65 1.39 4.95
N SER A 140 1.92 2.34 4.37
CA SER A 140 0.99 2.09 3.27
C SER A 140 1.75 1.72 2.00
N LEU A 141 1.54 0.50 1.52
CA LEU A 141 2.18 -0.04 0.33
C LEU A 141 2.00 0.84 -0.91
N LEU A 142 0.78 1.36 -1.14
CA LEU A 142 0.50 2.22 -2.30
C LEU A 142 1.29 3.52 -2.26
N HIS A 143 1.33 4.18 -1.10
CA HIS A 143 2.10 5.41 -0.92
C HIS A 143 3.60 5.12 -1.02
N LEU A 144 4.07 4.00 -0.46
CA LEU A 144 5.46 3.56 -0.61
C LEU A 144 5.84 3.38 -2.08
N ILE A 145 5.07 2.60 -2.85
CA ILE A 145 5.29 2.38 -4.28
C ILE A 145 5.31 3.71 -5.04
N PHE A 146 4.33 4.58 -4.81
CA PHE A 146 4.27 5.83 -5.53
C PHE A 146 5.46 6.76 -5.22
N LEU A 147 5.85 6.83 -3.94
CA LEU A 147 6.89 7.73 -3.45
C LEU A 147 8.32 7.19 -3.67
N MET A 148 8.49 5.90 -3.92
CA MET A 148 9.80 5.26 -4.12
C MET A 148 10.64 5.93 -5.20
N ARG A 149 10.02 6.45 -6.26
CA ARG A 149 10.72 7.18 -7.33
C ARG A 149 11.45 8.45 -6.86
N PHE A 150 11.07 9.00 -5.70
CA PHE A 150 11.71 10.16 -5.10
C PHE A 150 12.79 9.77 -4.10
N ARG A 151 12.81 8.50 -3.66
CA ARG A 151 13.73 8.02 -2.65
C ARG A 151 15.12 7.79 -3.23
N LYS A 152 16.11 8.04 -2.39
CA LYS A 152 17.52 7.65 -2.63
C LYS A 152 17.92 6.38 -1.89
N GLU A 153 17.04 5.87 -1.02
CA GLU A 153 17.24 4.64 -0.27
C GLU A 153 16.30 3.57 -0.81
N ASP A 154 16.87 2.41 -1.08
CA ASP A 154 16.17 1.29 -1.71
C ASP A 154 15.62 0.30 -0.66
N LYS A 155 15.72 0.66 0.63
CA LYS A 155 15.25 -0.15 1.77
C LYS A 155 14.00 0.43 2.38
N PHE A 156 13.02 -0.42 2.65
CA PHE A 156 11.81 -0.04 3.35
C PHE A 156 11.17 -1.23 4.04
N LYS A 157 10.15 -0.93 4.87
CA LYS A 157 9.34 -1.95 5.53
C LYS A 157 7.95 -1.97 4.91
N VAL A 158 7.44 -3.16 4.62
CA VAL A 158 6.08 -3.35 4.09
C VAL A 158 5.31 -4.33 4.96
N GLU A 159 4.01 -4.06 5.16
CA GLU A 159 3.10 -5.05 5.74
C GLU A 159 2.68 -6.03 4.65
N LEU A 160 2.85 -7.33 4.91
CA LEU A 160 2.50 -8.36 3.94
C LEU A 160 1.00 -8.64 3.91
N PRO A 161 0.48 -9.09 2.76
CA PRO A 161 -0.83 -9.69 2.68
C PRO A 161 -0.79 -11.19 3.07
N SER A 162 -0.13 -11.53 4.17
CA SER A 162 0.10 -12.93 4.59
C SER A 162 -0.71 -13.30 5.81
N VAL A 163 -1.44 -14.41 5.76
CA VAL A 163 -2.09 -15.00 6.95
C VAL A 163 -1.05 -15.42 8.00
N LEU A 164 0.15 -15.83 7.56
CA LEU A 164 1.19 -16.30 8.47
C LEU A 164 1.94 -15.14 9.16
N ASN A 165 2.02 -13.98 8.49
CA ASN A 165 2.70 -12.77 8.96
C ASN A 165 1.75 -11.61 9.30
N GLU A 166 0.48 -11.89 9.59
CA GLU A 166 -0.50 -10.86 9.92
C GLU A 166 0.02 -9.92 11.05
N GLY A 167 0.06 -8.62 10.75
CA GLY A 167 0.53 -7.58 11.67
C GLY A 167 2.06 -7.44 11.79
N TYR A 168 2.85 -8.19 11.01
CA TYR A 168 4.31 -8.05 10.97
C TYR A 168 4.79 -7.38 9.67
N MET A 169 5.85 -6.58 9.80
CA MET A 169 6.51 -5.93 8.68
C MET A 169 7.64 -6.81 8.13
N ILE A 170 7.83 -6.79 6.82
CA ILE A 170 9.00 -7.31 6.14
C ILE A 170 9.97 -6.20 5.80
N ASP A 171 11.25 -6.45 6.06
CA ASP A 171 12.33 -5.61 5.57
C ASP A 171 12.59 -5.98 4.10
N VAL A 172 12.39 -5.01 3.21
CA VAL A 172 12.62 -5.15 1.77
C VAL A 172 13.87 -4.36 1.40
N ASP A 173 14.76 -5.01 0.66
CA ASP A 173 15.93 -4.38 0.05
C ASP A 173 15.78 -4.45 -1.47
N MET A 174 15.44 -3.31 -2.09
CA MET A 174 15.36 -3.16 -3.53
C MET A 174 16.73 -2.80 -4.10
N LYS A 175 16.94 -3.09 -5.37
CA LYS A 175 18.09 -2.65 -6.14
C LYS A 175 17.63 -2.22 -7.52
N CYS A 176 18.21 -1.14 -8.01
CA CYS A 176 17.99 -0.72 -9.38
C CYS A 176 18.62 -1.74 -10.34
N ALA A 177 17.78 -2.43 -11.11
CA ALA A 177 18.20 -3.37 -12.14
C ALA A 177 18.40 -2.66 -13.48
N ILE A 178 17.53 -1.71 -13.81
CA ILE A 178 17.57 -0.92 -15.06
C ILE A 178 17.20 0.52 -14.74
N SER A 179 17.94 1.49 -15.30
CA SER A 179 17.57 2.90 -15.28
C SER A 179 18.00 3.53 -16.59
N ASP A 180 17.08 3.62 -17.54
CA ASP A 180 17.25 4.39 -18.76
C ASP A 180 16.34 5.64 -18.74
N GLY A 181 16.47 6.51 -19.74
CA GLY A 181 15.76 7.79 -19.75
C GLY A 181 14.23 7.69 -19.76
N GLY A 182 13.66 6.52 -20.08
CA GLY A 182 12.22 6.27 -20.15
C GLY A 182 11.71 5.26 -19.11
N GLN A 183 12.58 4.46 -18.50
CA GLN A 183 12.18 3.38 -17.61
C GLN A 183 13.15 3.20 -16.42
N GLN A 184 12.57 2.95 -15.25
CA GLN A 184 13.30 2.53 -14.06
C GLN A 184 12.73 1.19 -13.56
N CYS A 185 13.56 0.16 -13.43
CA CYS A 185 13.20 -1.14 -12.88
C CYS A 185 13.96 -1.39 -11.58
N LEU A 186 13.21 -1.72 -10.53
CA LEU A 186 13.71 -2.06 -9.20
C LEU A 186 13.30 -3.49 -8.87
N GLN A 187 14.25 -4.29 -8.39
CA GLN A 187 14.01 -5.66 -7.94
C GLN A 187 14.49 -5.82 -6.50
N GLY A 188 13.73 -6.52 -5.67
CA GLY A 188 14.08 -6.71 -4.27
C GLY A 188 13.62 -8.04 -3.68
N GLN A 189 14.24 -8.36 -2.55
CA GLN A 189 13.91 -9.52 -1.73
C GLN A 189 13.48 -9.06 -0.33
N GLY A 190 12.55 -9.80 0.25
CA GLY A 190 12.02 -9.55 1.58
C GLY A 190 12.64 -10.47 2.62
N TYR A 191 12.97 -9.91 3.78
CA TYR A 191 13.48 -10.62 4.93
C TYR A 191 12.51 -10.53 6.10
N VAL A 192 12.16 -11.69 6.67
CA VAL A 192 11.26 -11.81 7.83
C VAL A 192 12.11 -12.05 9.08
N GLN A 193 11.94 -11.19 10.09
CA GLN A 193 12.70 -11.30 11.35
C GLN A 193 12.25 -12.49 12.23
N HIS A 194 10.97 -12.85 12.19
CA HIS A 194 10.34 -13.87 13.05
C HIS A 194 10.11 -15.21 12.33
N ARG A 195 11.04 -15.62 11.46
CA ARG A 195 10.92 -16.82 10.61
C ARG A 195 10.60 -18.11 11.38
N ALA A 196 11.13 -18.27 12.60
CA ALA A 196 10.86 -19.45 13.43
C ALA A 196 9.38 -19.55 13.85
N SER A 197 8.79 -18.44 14.33
CA SER A 197 7.37 -18.41 14.69
C SER A 197 6.46 -18.60 13.47
N MET A 198 6.87 -18.04 12.32
CA MET A 198 6.18 -18.27 11.06
C MET A 198 6.18 -19.75 10.67
N MET A 199 7.33 -20.42 10.79
CA MET A 199 7.46 -21.86 10.53
C MET A 199 6.54 -22.67 11.46
N GLU A 200 6.50 -22.38 12.77
CA GLU A 200 5.59 -23.08 13.70
C GLU A 200 4.11 -22.94 13.31
N LYS A 201 3.68 -21.73 12.91
CA LYS A 201 2.31 -21.50 12.41
C LYS A 201 2.06 -22.29 11.13
N TYR A 202 2.99 -22.28 10.19
CA TYR A 202 2.91 -23.02 8.93
C TYR A 202 2.76 -24.53 9.18
N GLU A 203 3.63 -25.10 10.01
CA GLU A 203 3.64 -26.53 10.33
C GLU A 203 2.30 -27.00 10.92
N LYS A 204 1.66 -26.15 11.74
CA LYS A 204 0.38 -26.45 12.36
C LYS A 204 -0.83 -26.27 11.43
N GLN A 205 -0.84 -25.22 10.61
CA GLN A 205 -2.05 -24.78 9.91
C GLN A 205 -2.04 -25.05 8.40
N ILE A 206 -0.86 -25.00 7.78
CA ILE A 206 -0.72 -25.02 6.32
C ILE A 206 -0.13 -26.33 5.83
N ARG A 207 0.90 -26.88 6.49
CA ARG A 207 1.53 -28.14 6.10
C ARG A 207 0.53 -29.30 5.90
N PRO A 208 -0.53 -29.46 6.72
CA PRO A 208 -1.54 -30.49 6.47
C PRO A 208 -2.28 -30.34 5.14
N LEU A 209 -2.37 -29.11 4.60
CA LEU A 209 -3.07 -28.77 3.36
C LEU A 209 -2.15 -28.90 2.14
N THR A 210 -0.88 -28.53 2.28
CA THR A 210 0.09 -28.48 1.17
C THR A 210 0.95 -29.73 1.07
N GLN A 211 1.15 -30.44 2.19
CA GLN A 211 2.10 -31.54 2.38
C GLN A 211 3.58 -31.18 2.11
N CYS A 212 3.87 -29.91 1.83
CA CYS A 212 5.22 -29.40 1.57
C CYS A 212 5.92 -28.98 2.87
N ARG A 213 7.26 -28.89 2.78
CA ARG A 213 8.05 -28.27 3.84
C ARG A 213 7.97 -26.75 3.73
N PHE A 214 8.12 -26.08 4.87
CA PHE A 214 8.25 -24.63 4.91
C PHE A 214 9.52 -24.20 4.16
N ASP A 215 9.35 -23.40 3.11
CA ASP A 215 10.43 -22.78 2.34
C ASP A 215 10.00 -21.37 1.92
N TYR A 216 10.23 -20.44 2.85
CA TYR A 216 9.74 -19.08 2.70
C TYR A 216 10.60 -18.23 1.77
N ASN A 217 9.94 -17.55 0.83
CA ASN A 217 10.53 -16.55 -0.05
C ASN A 217 9.58 -15.36 -0.26
N PHE A 218 10.15 -14.16 -0.42
CA PHE A 218 9.40 -12.97 -0.83
C PHE A 218 10.21 -12.20 -1.87
N ASN A 219 9.58 -11.94 -3.02
CA ASN A 219 10.17 -11.15 -4.10
C ASN A 219 9.23 -10.00 -4.47
N ILE A 220 9.83 -8.90 -4.89
CA ILE A 220 9.11 -7.74 -5.41
C ILE A 220 9.87 -7.15 -6.59
N GLU A 221 9.14 -6.82 -7.64
CA GLU A 221 9.63 -6.08 -8.80
C GLU A 221 8.74 -4.86 -9.01
N ALA A 222 9.34 -3.71 -9.28
CA ALA A 222 8.65 -2.46 -9.56
C ALA A 222 9.25 -1.78 -10.80
N VAL A 223 8.40 -1.50 -11.77
CA VAL A 223 8.75 -0.86 -13.04
C VAL A 223 8.03 0.47 -13.13
N TYR A 224 8.78 1.55 -13.35
CA TYR A 224 8.28 2.90 -13.51
C TYR A 224 8.56 3.36 -14.93
N GLY A 225 7.53 3.76 -15.67
CA GLY A 225 7.65 4.32 -17.01
C GLY A 225 7.42 5.82 -17.02
N PHE A 226 8.23 6.53 -17.78
CA PHE A 226 8.22 7.98 -17.91
C PHE A 226 8.12 8.39 -19.37
N ASN A 227 7.46 9.52 -19.64
CA ASN A 227 7.50 10.12 -20.97
C ASN A 227 8.81 10.90 -21.19
N THR A 228 8.94 11.51 -22.37
CA THR A 228 10.12 12.32 -22.75
C THR A 228 10.40 13.49 -21.81
N ASP A 229 9.36 14.03 -21.17
CA ASP A 229 9.45 15.12 -20.19
C ASP A 229 9.72 14.63 -18.76
N ARG A 230 10.02 13.33 -18.60
CA ARG A 230 10.21 12.63 -17.31
C ARG A 230 8.99 12.68 -16.39
N ILE A 231 7.81 12.82 -16.96
CA ILE A 231 6.53 12.71 -16.25
C ILE A 231 6.17 11.23 -16.15
N LEU A 232 5.87 10.78 -14.94
CA LEU A 232 5.46 9.40 -14.65
C LEU A 232 4.16 9.05 -15.39
N GLN A 233 4.23 8.01 -16.22
CA GLN A 233 3.12 7.47 -16.99
C GLN A 233 2.48 6.28 -16.30
N ASN A 234 3.31 5.33 -15.91
CA ASN A 234 2.83 4.11 -15.27
C ASN A 234 3.80 3.61 -14.19
N ILE A 235 3.23 2.86 -13.27
CA ILE A 235 3.98 2.03 -12.33
C ILE A 235 3.37 0.64 -12.42
N GLU A 236 4.18 -0.39 -12.58
CA GLU A 236 3.78 -1.79 -12.45
C GLU A 236 4.60 -2.44 -11.35
N VAL A 237 3.93 -2.94 -10.32
CA VAL A 237 4.57 -3.65 -9.22
C VAL A 237 4.02 -5.06 -9.14
N GLN A 238 4.91 -6.04 -9.08
CA GLN A 238 4.57 -7.43 -8.84
C GLN A 238 5.27 -7.90 -7.57
N MET A 239 4.50 -8.39 -6.61
CA MET A 239 4.99 -9.03 -5.40
C MET A 239 4.58 -10.49 -5.41
N GLN A 240 5.48 -11.35 -4.94
CA GLN A 240 5.21 -12.75 -4.73
C GLN A 240 5.70 -13.15 -3.34
N GLU A 241 4.79 -13.64 -2.51
CA GLU A 241 5.10 -14.31 -1.26
C GLU A 241 4.88 -15.81 -1.42
N GLN A 242 5.89 -16.60 -1.12
CA GLN A 242 5.84 -18.06 -1.20
C GLN A 242 6.17 -18.60 0.19
N SER A 243 5.26 -19.39 0.77
CA SER A 243 5.53 -20.07 2.05
C SER A 243 6.09 -21.49 1.85
N CYS A 244 5.76 -22.08 0.71
CA CYS A 244 6.30 -23.31 0.14
C CYS A 244 5.93 -23.36 -1.34
N GLU A 245 6.45 -24.32 -2.11
CA GLU A 245 6.11 -24.53 -3.53
C GLU A 245 4.60 -24.59 -3.83
N ASN A 246 3.78 -25.06 -2.88
CA ASN A 246 2.34 -25.21 -3.03
C ASN A 246 1.49 -24.14 -2.30
N LEU A 247 2.08 -23.05 -1.80
CA LEU A 247 1.35 -21.92 -1.25
C LEU A 247 2.01 -20.62 -1.70
N ILE A 248 1.36 -19.95 -2.66
CA ILE A 248 1.86 -18.75 -3.31
C ILE A 248 0.79 -17.67 -3.23
N HIS A 249 1.18 -16.48 -2.80
CA HIS A 249 0.38 -15.26 -2.89
C HIS A 249 1.07 -14.30 -3.84
N THR A 250 0.38 -13.92 -4.92
CA THR A 250 0.83 -12.90 -5.85
C THR A 250 -0.03 -11.65 -5.71
N LYS A 251 0.61 -10.48 -5.72
CA LYS A 251 -0.08 -9.19 -5.77
C LYS A 251 0.51 -8.34 -6.88
N LYS A 252 -0.32 -7.93 -7.84
CA LYS A 252 0.03 -6.96 -8.88
C LYS A 252 -0.63 -5.62 -8.58
N ILE A 253 0.13 -4.54 -8.61
CA ILE A 253 -0.36 -3.18 -8.44
C ILE A 253 0.04 -2.38 -9.68
N THR A 254 -0.92 -1.72 -10.31
CA THR A 254 -0.66 -0.81 -11.43
C THR A 254 -1.09 0.60 -11.07
N PHE A 255 -0.33 1.58 -11.54
CA PHE A 255 -0.74 2.98 -11.63
C PHE A 255 -0.66 3.34 -13.11
N THR A 256 -1.72 3.86 -13.69
CA THR A 256 -1.77 4.20 -15.12
C THR A 256 -2.33 5.60 -15.28
N ASN A 257 -1.58 6.49 -15.92
CA ASN A 257 -2.06 7.81 -16.32
C ASN A 257 -2.90 7.68 -17.60
N PRO A 258 -4.22 7.93 -17.57
CA PRO A 258 -5.10 7.66 -18.70
C PRO A 258 -5.01 8.71 -19.82
N ILE A 259 -4.34 9.85 -19.60
CA ILE A 259 -4.36 11.00 -20.52
C ILE A 259 -3.24 10.92 -21.59
N ILE A 260 -2.37 9.92 -21.52
CA ILE A 260 -1.14 9.87 -22.35
C ILE A 260 -1.07 8.61 -23.23
N ASN A 261 -2.20 7.89 -23.37
CA ASN A 261 -2.38 6.87 -24.42
C ASN A 261 -3.06 7.45 -25.65
#